data_AF-A0A7V8NQ25-F1
#
_entry.id   AF-A0A7V8NQ25-F1
#
_cell.length_a   1.000
_cell.length_b   1.000
_cell.length_c   1.000
_cell.angle_alpha   90.00
_cell.angle_beta   90.00
_cell.angle_gamma   90.00
#
_symmetry.space_group_name_H-M   'P 1'
#
loop_
_entity.id
_entity.type
_entity.pdbx_description
1 polymer ?
#
loop_
_entity_poly.entity_id
_entity_poly.type
_entity_poly.pdbx_seq_one_letter_code
_entity_poly.pdbx_strand_id
1 'polypeptide(L)'
;QDLVSEQKFWNFKLHVEFRLAEHSNSGVALRNRYEVQMLEDYGRPPNTHSAGALYSRIAPSENASKPAGEWQTYDIRLVGRQVTVVFNGKKVIDKGTIEGLTAMGHNADEGEPGGIALQGDHGPVDFRKITITPLAK
;
A
#
# COMPACT_ATOMS: atom_id res chain seq x y z
N GLN A 1 9.56 -9.61 -10.20
CA GLN A 1 9.69 -10.49 -9.02
C GLN A 1 9.47 -9.62 -7.80
N ASP A 2 8.69 -10.08 -6.84
CA ASP A 2 8.38 -9.31 -5.64
C ASP A 2 9.54 -9.34 -4.64
N LEU A 3 9.71 -8.23 -3.93
CA LEU A 3 10.68 -8.10 -2.85
C LEU A 3 9.94 -8.13 -1.53
N VAL A 4 10.47 -8.85 -0.53
CA VAL A 4 9.86 -8.94 0.80
C VAL A 4 10.93 -8.63 1.84
N SER A 5 10.59 -7.81 2.84
CA SER A 5 11.49 -7.53 3.97
C SER A 5 11.77 -8.80 4.79
N GLU A 6 13.01 -8.97 5.24
CA GLU A 6 13.38 -10.07 6.15
C GLU A 6 12.69 -9.93 7.51
N GLN A 7 12.59 -8.70 8.03
CA GLN A 7 11.90 -8.40 9.27
C GLN A 7 10.38 -8.51 9.11
N LYS A 8 9.71 -8.96 10.17
CA LYS A 8 8.24 -9.10 10.25
C LYS A 8 7.66 -8.11 11.25
N PHE A 9 6.49 -7.57 10.93
CA PHE A 9 5.82 -6.53 11.70
C PHE A 9 4.37 -6.91 12.00
N TRP A 10 3.87 -6.48 13.15
CA TRP A 10 2.46 -6.64 13.52
C TRP A 10 1.71 -5.31 13.35
N ASN A 11 1.81 -4.43 14.35
CA ASN A 11 1.33 -3.05 14.27
C ASN A 11 2.50 -2.15 13.87
N PHE A 12 2.28 -1.22 12.94
CA PHE A 12 3.33 -0.32 12.47
C PHE A 12 2.77 0.94 11.81
N LYS A 13 3.65 1.93 11.66
CA LYS A 13 3.55 2.98 10.65
C LYS A 13 4.57 2.66 9.54
N LEU A 14 4.18 2.86 8.29
CA LEU A 14 5.01 2.71 7.11
C LEU A 14 4.98 4.02 6.33
N HIS A 15 6.16 4.57 6.06
CA HIS A 15 6.36 5.62 5.08
C HIS A 15 7.06 5.02 3.86
N VAL A 16 6.55 5.32 2.66
CA VAL A 16 7.18 4.94 1.39
C VAL A 16 7.02 6.06 0.37
N GLU A 17 8.12 6.45 -0.27
CA GLU A 17 8.09 7.28 -1.46
C GLU A 17 8.31 6.40 -2.70
N PHE A 18 7.48 6.59 -3.72
CA PHE A 18 7.52 5.81 -4.94
C PHE A 18 7.27 6.69 -6.16
N ARG A 19 7.72 6.24 -7.33
CA ARG A 19 7.48 6.90 -8.62
C ARG A 19 7.17 5.84 -9.66
N LEU A 20 6.06 6.01 -10.37
CA LEU A 20 5.61 5.10 -11.44
C LEU A 20 5.90 5.73 -12.81
N ALA A 21 6.29 4.90 -13.77
CA ALA A 21 6.24 5.28 -15.18
C ALA A 21 4.78 5.26 -15.69
N GLU A 22 4.55 5.82 -16.88
CA GLU A 22 3.23 5.75 -17.53
C GLU A 22 2.75 4.29 -17.64
N HIS A 23 1.45 4.06 -17.45
CA HIS A 23 0.82 2.74 -17.53
C HIS A 23 1.39 1.67 -16.60
N SER A 24 2.12 2.07 -15.54
CA SER A 24 2.72 1.13 -14.59
C SER A 24 1.80 0.86 -13.41
N ASN A 25 1.96 -0.33 -12.84
CA ASN A 25 1.26 -0.80 -11.68
C ASN A 25 2.26 -1.50 -10.73
N SER A 26 2.04 -1.34 -9.45
CA SER A 26 2.78 -1.94 -8.35
C SER A 26 1.87 -1.95 -7.12
N GLY A 27 2.41 -2.36 -5.98
CA GLY A 27 1.68 -2.39 -4.72
C GLY A 27 2.65 -2.55 -3.57
N VAL A 28 2.22 -2.08 -2.40
CA VAL A 28 2.89 -2.38 -1.13
C VAL A 28 2.01 -3.27 -0.27
N ALA A 29 2.44 -4.50 -0.04
CA ALA A 29 1.72 -5.44 0.81
C ALA A 29 2.12 -5.28 2.28
N LEU A 30 1.14 -4.88 3.10
CA LEU A 30 1.23 -4.85 4.54
C LEU A 30 1.17 -6.29 5.07
N ARG A 31 2.17 -6.66 5.87
CA ARG A 31 2.33 -8.02 6.42
C ARG A 31 2.33 -9.12 5.35
N ASN A 32 2.76 -8.82 4.13
CA ASN A 32 2.73 -9.71 2.95
C ASN A 32 1.33 -10.29 2.68
N ARG A 33 0.29 -9.48 2.93
CA ARG A 33 -1.13 -9.91 2.90
C ARG A 33 -2.10 -8.88 2.35
N TYR A 34 -1.90 -7.61 2.70
CA TYR A 34 -2.85 -6.54 2.43
C TYR A 34 -2.22 -5.45 1.59
N GLU A 35 -2.59 -5.40 0.34
CA GLU A 35 -2.01 -4.53 -0.68
C GLU A 35 -2.66 -3.15 -0.62
N VAL A 36 -1.81 -2.15 -0.41
CA VAL A 36 -2.15 -0.76 -0.75
C VAL A 36 -1.66 -0.52 -2.17
N GLN A 37 -2.61 -0.26 -3.06
CA GLN A 37 -2.42 -0.25 -4.51
C GLN A 37 -1.56 0.94 -4.97
N MET A 38 -0.64 0.73 -5.92
CA MET A 38 0.12 1.78 -6.59
C MET A 38 -0.16 1.71 -8.09
N LEU A 39 -1.03 2.57 -8.59
CA LEU A 39 -1.44 2.56 -9.99
C LEU A 39 -1.22 3.94 -10.62
N GLU A 40 -0.77 3.96 -11.87
CA GLU A 40 -0.84 5.17 -12.69
C GLU A 40 -2.27 5.37 -13.18
N ASP A 41 -3.07 6.12 -12.41
CA ASP A 41 -4.47 6.43 -12.72
C ASP A 41 -4.83 7.90 -12.48
N TYR A 42 -3.85 8.80 -12.61
CA TYR A 42 -4.03 10.21 -12.30
C TYR A 42 -5.24 10.82 -13.03
N GLY A 43 -6.04 11.58 -12.27
CA GLY A 43 -7.25 12.24 -12.77
C GLY A 43 -8.45 11.32 -13.00
N ARG A 44 -8.35 10.01 -12.71
CA ARG A 44 -9.48 9.08 -12.82
C ARG A 44 -10.31 9.01 -11.54
N PRO A 45 -11.63 8.78 -11.62
CA PRO A 45 -12.47 8.54 -10.45
C PRO A 45 -11.97 7.34 -9.63
N PRO A 46 -11.88 7.45 -8.30
CA PRO A 46 -11.35 6.38 -7.46
C PRO A 46 -12.31 5.18 -7.40
N ASN A 47 -11.75 3.98 -7.39
CA ASN A 47 -12.46 2.74 -7.09
C ASN A 47 -11.58 1.79 -6.27
N THR A 48 -12.04 0.56 -6.03
CA THR A 48 -11.33 -0.43 -5.21
C THR A 48 -10.00 -0.95 -5.81
N HIS A 49 -9.67 -0.58 -7.04
CA HIS A 49 -8.42 -0.92 -7.73
C HIS A 49 -7.57 0.32 -8.05
N SER A 50 -7.98 1.50 -7.57
CA SER A 50 -7.26 2.77 -7.80
C SER A 50 -6.06 2.94 -6.87
N ALA A 51 -5.17 3.87 -7.22
CA ALA A 51 -4.04 4.24 -6.35
C ALA A 51 -4.52 4.66 -4.95
N GLY A 52 -3.93 4.07 -3.91
CA GLY A 52 -4.27 4.30 -2.51
C GLY A 52 -5.42 3.44 -1.98
N ALA A 53 -6.05 2.62 -2.82
CA ALA A 53 -7.02 1.62 -2.39
C ALA A 53 -6.36 0.54 -1.53
N LEU A 54 -7.12 -0.02 -0.59
CA LEU A 54 -6.87 -1.39 -0.15
C LEU A 54 -7.44 -2.31 -1.23
N TYR A 55 -6.56 -2.93 -2.01
CA TYR A 55 -6.92 -3.55 -3.29
C TYR A 55 -8.11 -4.52 -3.18
N SER A 56 -9.14 -4.28 -3.99
CA SER A 56 -10.41 -5.04 -4.03
C SER A 56 -11.18 -5.11 -2.70
N ARG A 57 -10.89 -4.21 -1.75
CA ARG A 57 -11.55 -4.15 -0.43
C ARG A 57 -12.09 -2.76 -0.12
N ILE A 58 -11.24 -1.74 -0.10
CA ILE A 58 -11.61 -0.39 0.32
C ILE A 58 -11.14 0.61 -0.73
N ALA A 59 -12.08 1.30 -1.37
CA ALA A 59 -11.77 2.39 -2.28
C ALA A 59 -11.27 3.63 -1.49
N PRO A 60 -10.30 4.39 -2.03
CA PRO A 60 -9.89 5.65 -1.44
C PRO A 60 -11.01 6.69 -1.61
N SER A 61 -11.15 7.60 -0.65
CA SER A 61 -12.17 8.66 -0.69
C SER A 61 -11.99 9.63 -1.85
N GLU A 62 -10.76 9.81 -2.32
CA GLU A 62 -10.40 10.63 -3.47
C GLU A 62 -9.14 10.06 -4.13
N ASN A 63 -8.95 10.34 -5.42
CA ASN A 63 -7.68 10.08 -6.08
C ASN A 63 -6.71 11.22 -5.74
N ALA A 64 -5.74 10.93 -4.87
CA ALA A 64 -4.72 11.89 -4.44
C ALA A 64 -3.39 11.70 -5.20
N SER A 65 -3.36 10.91 -6.27
CA SER A 65 -2.16 10.71 -7.09
C SER A 65 -1.72 11.99 -7.78
N LYS A 66 -0.43 12.03 -8.13
CA LYS A 66 0.18 12.97 -9.07
C LYS A 66 0.38 12.30 -10.44
N PRO A 67 0.65 13.07 -11.52
CA PRO A 67 1.02 12.53 -12.82
C PRO A 67 2.16 11.52 -12.80
N ALA A 68 2.24 10.67 -13.83
CA ALA A 68 3.34 9.74 -14.03
C ALA A 68 4.72 10.45 -14.00
N GLY A 69 5.73 9.78 -13.45
CA GLY A 69 7.08 10.34 -13.28
C GLY A 69 7.24 11.28 -12.08
N GLU A 70 6.17 11.62 -11.35
CA GLU A 70 6.28 12.35 -10.09
C GLU A 70 6.44 11.43 -8.88
N TRP A 71 7.10 11.94 -7.84
CA TRP A 71 7.21 11.26 -6.56
C TRP A 71 5.90 11.34 -5.78
N GLN A 72 5.37 10.16 -5.48
CA GLN A 72 4.21 9.88 -4.66
C GLN A 72 4.67 9.51 -3.24
N THR A 73 3.83 9.78 -2.25
CA THR A 73 4.08 9.35 -0.86
C THR A 73 2.89 8.62 -0.27
N TYR A 74 3.15 7.49 0.38
CA TYR A 74 2.20 6.86 1.29
C TYR A 74 2.70 6.90 2.72
N ASP A 75 1.84 7.36 3.62
CA ASP A 75 1.95 7.16 5.06
C ASP A 75 0.81 6.25 5.51
N ILE A 76 1.16 5.02 5.88
CA ILE A 76 0.21 3.97 6.20
C ILE A 76 0.34 3.62 7.68
N ARG A 77 -0.77 3.53 8.39
CA ARG A 77 -0.84 3.00 9.75
C ARG A 77 -1.66 1.73 9.75
N LEU A 78 -1.08 0.66 10.27
CA LEU A 78 -1.77 -0.61 10.50
C LEU A 78 -1.75 -0.95 11.99
N VAL A 79 -2.94 -1.16 12.58
CA VAL A 79 -3.11 -1.66 13.94
C VAL A 79 -4.17 -2.76 13.93
N GLY A 80 -3.77 -3.99 14.23
CA GLY A 80 -4.62 -5.17 14.10
C GLY A 80 -5.13 -5.32 12.66
N ARG A 81 -6.42 -5.06 12.44
CA ARG A 81 -7.06 -5.05 11.11
C ARG A 81 -7.52 -3.67 10.66
N GLN A 82 -7.15 -2.62 11.38
CA GLN A 82 -7.50 -1.25 11.07
C GLN A 82 -6.37 -0.60 10.27
N VAL A 83 -6.66 -0.20 9.03
CA VAL A 83 -5.73 0.48 8.14
C VAL A 83 -6.12 1.94 7.97
N THR A 84 -5.13 2.83 8.00
CA THR A 84 -5.27 4.22 7.59
C THR A 84 -4.23 4.50 6.52
N VAL A 85 -4.64 5.11 5.41
CA VAL A 85 -3.77 5.46 4.29
C VAL A 85 -3.84 6.96 4.07
N VAL A 86 -2.70 7.62 4.16
CA VAL A 86 -2.51 9.01 3.73
C VAL A 86 -1.69 8.98 2.44
N PHE A 87 -2.27 9.47 1.36
CA PHE A 87 -1.67 9.56 0.04
C PHE A 87 -1.39 11.02 -0.30
N ASN A 88 -0.11 11.37 -0.49
CA ASN A 88 0.32 12.74 -0.81
C ASN A 88 -0.24 13.78 0.17
N GLY A 89 -0.24 13.46 1.47
CA GLY A 89 -0.75 14.31 2.53
C GLY A 89 -2.28 14.30 2.71
N LYS A 90 -3.03 13.63 1.83
CA LYS A 90 -4.48 13.48 1.95
C LYS A 90 -4.85 12.14 2.55
N LYS A 91 -5.66 12.13 3.60
CA LYS A 91 -6.12 10.90 4.23
C LYS A 91 -7.24 10.27 3.39
N VAL A 92 -6.89 9.26 2.61
CA VAL A 92 -7.80 8.63 1.63
C VAL A 92 -8.52 7.38 2.17
N ILE A 93 -7.97 6.75 3.21
CA ILE A 93 -8.66 5.71 3.99
C ILE A 93 -8.47 6.06 5.47
N ASP A 94 -9.56 6.25 6.21
CA ASP A 94 -9.54 6.52 7.64
C ASP A 94 -10.06 5.31 8.42
N LYS A 95 -9.18 4.63 9.16
CA LYS A 95 -9.53 3.49 10.02
C LYS A 95 -10.38 2.40 9.36
N GLY A 96 -10.11 2.10 8.09
CA GLY A 96 -10.79 1.04 7.36
C GLY A 96 -10.54 -0.34 7.98
N THR A 97 -11.58 -1.16 8.06
CA THR A 97 -11.47 -2.55 8.55
C THR A 97 -11.13 -3.47 7.39
N ILE A 98 -9.99 -4.14 7.48
CA ILE A 98 -9.58 -5.14 6.50
C ILE A 98 -10.46 -6.39 6.66
N GLU A 99 -11.20 -6.77 5.63
CA GLU A 99 -12.10 -7.94 5.66
C GLU A 99 -11.38 -9.26 5.34
N GLY A 100 -10.27 -9.21 4.62
CA GLY A 100 -9.47 -10.39 4.28
C GLY A 100 -8.26 -10.05 3.43
N LEU A 101 -7.61 -11.10 2.91
CA LEU A 101 -6.45 -10.99 2.02
C LEU A 101 -6.76 -10.20 0.74
N THR A 102 -5.74 -9.59 0.17
CA THR A 102 -5.76 -8.97 -1.18
C THR A 102 -4.94 -9.82 -2.16
N ALA A 103 -4.69 -9.33 -3.38
CA ALA A 103 -4.04 -10.11 -4.44
C ALA A 103 -2.62 -10.59 -4.08
N MET A 104 -1.86 -9.78 -3.32
CA MET A 104 -0.53 -10.15 -2.82
C MET A 104 -0.55 -11.08 -1.58
N GLY A 105 -1.72 -11.54 -1.13
CA GLY A 105 -1.84 -12.38 0.07
C GLY A 105 -1.59 -13.86 -0.21
N HIS A 106 -0.37 -14.32 0.05
CA HIS A 106 0.02 -15.73 -0.12
C HIS A 106 -0.05 -16.56 1.17
N ASN A 107 -0.34 -15.93 2.31
CA ASN A 107 -0.47 -16.60 3.61
C ASN A 107 -1.74 -16.12 4.34
N ALA A 108 -2.66 -17.05 4.62
CA ALA A 108 -3.92 -16.78 5.31
C ALA A 108 -3.83 -16.68 6.83
N ASP A 109 -2.66 -16.90 7.43
CA ASP A 109 -2.48 -16.78 8.88
C ASP A 109 -2.43 -15.30 9.33
N GLU A 110 -3.57 -14.62 9.30
CA GLU A 110 -3.69 -13.19 9.60
C GLU A 110 -3.39 -12.83 11.08
N GLY A 111 -3.24 -13.84 11.95
CA GLY A 111 -2.88 -13.73 13.37
C GLY A 111 -1.39 -13.49 13.64
N GLU A 112 -0.54 -13.71 12.62
CA GLU A 112 0.91 -13.61 12.75
C GLU A 112 1.52 -12.34 12.10
N PRO A 113 2.63 -11.81 12.64
CA PRO A 113 3.42 -10.78 11.98
C PRO A 113 3.81 -11.17 10.55
N GLY A 114 4.03 -10.18 9.68
CA GLY A 114 4.48 -10.42 8.30
C GLY A 114 5.42 -9.32 7.79
N GLY A 115 6.15 -9.61 6.73
CA GLY A 115 7.03 -8.63 6.08
C GLY A 115 6.27 -7.55 5.31
N ILE A 116 6.98 -6.55 4.82
CA ILE A 116 6.48 -5.60 3.83
C ILE A 116 6.93 -6.09 2.46
N ALA A 117 5.98 -6.27 1.53
CA ALA A 117 6.30 -6.67 0.16
C ALA A 117 6.10 -5.53 -0.83
N LEU A 118 6.93 -5.49 -1.87
CA LEU A 118 6.84 -4.56 -3.00
C LEU A 118 6.61 -5.38 -4.27
N GLN A 119 5.52 -5.11 -4.98
CA GLN A 119 5.21 -5.76 -6.25
C GLN A 119 6.08 -5.21 -7.38
N GLY A 120 6.70 -6.10 -8.16
CA GLY A 120 7.75 -5.71 -9.11
C GLY A 120 7.62 -6.28 -10.53
N ASP A 121 6.41 -6.63 -10.97
CA ASP A 121 6.20 -7.34 -12.24
C ASP A 121 5.19 -6.66 -13.21
N HIS A 122 4.62 -5.51 -12.87
CA HIS A 122 3.62 -4.80 -13.69
C HIS A 122 4.06 -3.41 -14.18
N GLY A 123 5.35 -3.24 -14.45
CA GLY A 123 5.93 -2.03 -15.06
C GLY A 123 7.03 -1.38 -14.20
N PRO A 124 7.73 -0.36 -14.73
CA PRO A 124 8.79 0.33 -14.00
C PRO A 124 8.26 1.11 -12.79
N VAL A 125 8.86 0.85 -11.63
CA VAL A 125 8.63 1.57 -10.38
C VAL A 125 9.96 1.86 -9.70
N ASP A 126 10.14 3.10 -9.26
CA ASP A 126 11.25 3.49 -8.39
C ASP A 126 10.74 3.65 -6.96
N PHE A 127 11.54 3.19 -5.99
CA PHE A 127 11.28 3.38 -4.57
C PHE A 127 12.41 4.18 -3.92
N ARG A 128 12.06 5.01 -2.93
CA ARG A 128 13.04 5.58 -2.00
C ARG A 128 12.44 5.78 -0.62
N LYS A 129 13.31 5.96 0.38
CA LYS A 129 12.93 6.29 1.77
C LYS A 129 11.79 5.43 2.30
N ILE A 130 12.02 4.12 2.36
CA ILE A 130 11.09 3.20 3.00
C ILE A 130 11.43 3.17 4.49
N THR A 131 10.52 3.63 5.35
CA THR A 131 10.71 3.66 6.80
C THR A 131 9.55 2.97 7.49
N ILE A 132 9.86 2.01 8.36
CA ILE A 132 8.87 1.28 9.14
C ILE A 132 9.12 1.60 10.61
N THR A 133 8.09 2.05 11.31
CA THR A 133 8.12 2.28 12.76
C THR A 133 7.17 1.27 13.42
N PRO A 134 7.69 0.22 14.08
CA PRO A 134 6.88 -0.69 14.85
C PRO A 134 6.08 0.03 15.93
N LEU A 135 4.88 -0.46 16.21
CA LEU A 135 4.02 0.00 17.29
C LEU A 135 3.85 -1.14 18.31
N ALA A 136 3.51 -0.79 19.54
CA ALA A 136 3.12 -1.77 20.55
C ALA A 136 1.97 -2.65 20.02
N LYS A 137 1.98 -3.92 20.42
CA LYS A 137 0.94 -4.89 20.07
C LYS A 137 -0.42 -4.49 20.65
#